data_AF-A0A519PZ98-F1
#
_entry.id   AF-A0A519PZ98-F1
#
_cell.length_a   1.000
_cell.length_b   1.000
_cell.length_c   1.000
_cell.angle_alpha   90.00
_cell.angle_beta   90.00
_cell.angle_gamma   90.00
#
_symmetry.space_group_name_H-M   'P 1'
#
loop_
_entity.id
_entity.type
_entity.pdbx_description
1 polymer ?
#
loop_
_entity_poly.entity_id
_entity_poly.type
_entity_poly.pdbx_seq_one_letter_code
_entity_poly.pdbx_strand_id
1 'polypeptide(L)'
;MLEGVAGVRHAFFTRHGGVSEGIYDSLNVGRGSKDEADDIAENRRRCAAHFDRPADALSTCYQIHSAVALLADQPWGERRPEGDAVVTATPGVICGALSADCAPVLIVDPEARIVASAHAGWGGALKGVADSAVAAMVELGARPERMIAAVGPCIGPNSYEVGLEFLDRFVADDEANARFFTTGASDDKRLFDLPAYVLARLAAAGVTQAEWTGHDTCADLDFFSNRRAFKR
;
A
#
# COMPACT_ATOMS: atom_id res chain seq x y z
N MET A 1 -13.03 -9.18 0.62
CA MET A 1 -13.55 -8.83 1.97
C MET A 1 -14.14 -7.42 2.09
N LEU A 2 -13.48 -6.36 1.59
CA LEU A 2 -13.95 -4.97 1.81
C LEU A 2 -15.24 -4.58 1.06
N GLU A 3 -15.61 -5.29 -0.02
CA GLU A 3 -16.80 -4.99 -0.84
C GLU A 3 -18.14 -5.06 -0.08
N GLY A 4 -18.21 -5.83 1.00
CA GLY A 4 -19.42 -5.98 1.81
C GLY A 4 -19.63 -4.88 2.86
N VAL A 5 -18.68 -3.94 3.01
CA VAL A 5 -18.72 -2.94 4.09
C VAL A 5 -19.59 -1.75 3.67
N ALA A 6 -20.80 -1.66 4.23
CA ALA A 6 -21.75 -0.60 3.92
C ALA A 6 -21.18 0.81 4.15
N GLY A 7 -21.37 1.68 3.15
CA GLY A 7 -20.94 3.08 3.21
C GLY A 7 -19.42 3.29 3.15
N VAL A 8 -18.65 2.28 2.78
CA VAL A 8 -17.21 2.38 2.52
C VAL A 8 -16.99 2.08 1.04
N ARG A 9 -16.13 2.87 0.39
CA ARG A 9 -15.68 2.63 -0.98
C ARG A 9 -14.18 2.45 -0.96
N HIS A 10 -13.70 1.46 -1.71
CA HIS A 10 -12.29 1.13 -1.82
C HIS A 10 -11.97 0.70 -3.25
N ALA A 11 -10.72 0.82 -3.66
CA ALA A 11 -10.24 0.30 -4.93
C ALA A 11 -8.72 0.07 -4.88
N PHE A 12 -8.26 -0.99 -5.53
CA PHE A 12 -6.88 -1.13 -5.98
C PHE A 12 -6.86 -0.91 -7.49
N PHE A 13 -6.28 0.21 -7.91
CA PHE A 13 -6.24 0.56 -9.33
C PHE A 13 -5.18 -0.27 -10.08
N THR A 14 -5.51 -0.67 -11.30
CA THR A 14 -4.56 -1.24 -12.27
C THR A 14 -3.82 -0.09 -12.99
N ARG A 15 -2.94 -0.43 -13.94
CA ARG A 15 -2.31 0.56 -14.81
C ARG A 15 -3.23 1.12 -15.90
N HIS A 16 -4.46 0.63 -16.00
CA HIS A 16 -5.38 0.91 -17.11
C HIS A 16 -6.32 2.09 -16.82
N GLY A 17 -6.80 2.76 -17.87
CA GLY A 17 -7.83 3.80 -17.77
C GLY A 17 -7.30 5.21 -17.52
N GLY A 18 -6.00 5.45 -17.71
CA GLY A 18 -5.39 6.77 -17.60
C GLY A 18 -5.16 7.47 -18.94
N VAL A 19 -4.23 8.41 -18.95
CA VAL A 19 -3.83 9.21 -20.13
C VAL A 19 -2.33 9.27 -20.37
N SER A 20 -1.52 8.82 -19.42
CA SER A 20 -0.06 8.83 -19.57
C SER A 20 0.37 7.89 -20.70
N GLU A 21 1.55 8.15 -21.29
CA GLU A 21 2.08 7.38 -22.42
C GLU A 21 3.40 6.65 -22.08
N GLY A 22 3.87 5.83 -23.03
CA GLY A 22 5.18 5.18 -22.96
C GLY A 22 5.32 4.23 -21.77
N ILE A 23 6.37 4.42 -20.96
CA ILE A 23 6.59 3.59 -19.76
C ILE A 23 5.55 3.81 -18.66
N TYR A 24 4.79 4.91 -18.75
CA TYR A 24 3.74 5.31 -17.82
C TYR A 24 2.34 4.96 -18.32
N ASP A 25 2.22 4.31 -19.48
CA ASP A 25 0.94 3.88 -20.04
C ASP A 25 0.16 3.00 -19.03
N SER A 26 -1.00 3.38 -18.49
CA SER A 26 -1.80 4.58 -18.76
C SER A 26 -2.11 5.41 -17.50
N LEU A 27 -2.41 4.78 -16.36
CA LEU A 27 -2.93 5.43 -15.14
C LEU A 27 -1.82 5.66 -14.11
N ASN A 28 -0.80 6.45 -14.47
CA ASN A 28 0.24 6.84 -13.54
C ASN A 28 -0.22 8.01 -12.64
N VAL A 29 -0.26 7.78 -11.33
CA VAL A 29 -0.64 8.79 -10.32
C VAL A 29 0.56 9.35 -9.54
N GLY A 30 1.77 8.92 -9.91
CA GLY A 30 3.02 9.22 -9.23
C GLY A 30 3.52 10.64 -9.45
N ARG A 31 3.14 11.57 -8.57
CA ARG A 31 3.63 12.97 -8.57
C ARG A 31 5.15 13.14 -8.36
N GLY A 32 5.88 12.06 -8.10
CA GLY A 32 7.34 12.03 -8.01
C GLY A 32 8.02 11.32 -9.19
N SER A 33 7.24 10.85 -10.16
CA SER A 33 7.77 10.25 -11.39
C SER A 33 8.27 11.33 -12.37
N LYS A 34 8.84 10.90 -13.50
CA LYS A 34 9.27 11.79 -14.60
C LYS A 34 8.22 11.89 -15.72
N ASP A 35 6.99 11.55 -15.40
CA ASP A 35 5.85 11.65 -16.33
C ASP A 35 5.36 13.10 -16.41
N GLU A 36 4.52 13.38 -17.41
CA GLU A 36 3.95 14.70 -17.61
C GLU A 36 3.00 15.08 -16.46
N ALA A 37 3.17 16.29 -15.93
CA ALA A 37 2.45 16.72 -14.73
C ALA A 37 0.92 16.80 -14.95
N ASP A 38 0.49 17.20 -16.15
CA ASP A 38 -0.92 17.29 -16.52
C ASP A 38 -1.56 15.91 -16.64
N ASP A 39 -0.83 14.92 -17.17
CA ASP A 39 -1.30 13.53 -17.26
C ASP A 39 -1.47 12.91 -15.86
N ILE A 40 -0.50 13.14 -14.96
CA ILE A 40 -0.61 12.72 -13.56
C ILE A 40 -1.83 13.38 -12.89
N ALA A 41 -2.07 14.66 -13.13
CA ALA A 41 -3.21 15.38 -12.55
C ALA A 41 -4.55 14.81 -13.05
N GLU A 42 -4.67 14.53 -14.36
CA GLU A 42 -5.84 13.89 -14.95
C GLU A 42 -6.06 12.47 -14.41
N ASN A 43 -5.01 11.66 -14.31
CA ASN A 43 -5.09 10.31 -13.75
C ASN A 43 -5.57 10.32 -12.30
N ARG A 44 -5.05 11.25 -11.47
CA ARG A 44 -5.51 11.44 -10.09
C ARG A 44 -6.97 11.90 -10.03
N ARG A 45 -7.40 12.79 -10.94
CA ARG A 45 -8.81 13.19 -11.06
C ARG A 45 -9.70 12.00 -11.40
N ARG A 46 -9.27 11.09 -12.28
CA ARG A 46 -10.00 9.85 -12.62
C ARG A 46 -10.11 8.91 -11.43
N CYS A 47 -9.03 8.71 -10.68
CA CYS A 47 -9.07 7.93 -9.44
C CYS A 47 -10.06 8.53 -8.43
N ALA A 48 -10.08 9.84 -8.23
CA ALA A 48 -11.05 10.47 -7.32
C ALA A 48 -12.50 10.39 -7.84
N ALA A 49 -12.69 10.52 -9.16
CA ALA A 49 -14.01 10.41 -9.80
C ALA A 49 -14.62 9.01 -9.64
N HIS A 50 -13.80 7.95 -9.57
CA HIS A 50 -14.27 6.60 -9.22
C HIS A 50 -15.00 6.55 -7.87
N PHE A 51 -14.69 7.46 -6.94
CA PHE A 51 -15.33 7.58 -5.63
C PHE A 51 -16.44 8.65 -5.58
N ASP A 52 -16.84 9.20 -6.73
CA ASP A 52 -17.72 10.37 -6.88
C ASP A 52 -17.19 11.60 -6.13
N ARG A 53 -15.88 11.85 -6.20
CA ARG A 53 -15.22 12.97 -5.50
C ARG A 53 -14.36 13.83 -6.43
N PRO A 54 -14.17 15.11 -6.10
CA PRO A 54 -13.19 15.95 -6.77
C PRO A 54 -11.76 15.49 -6.49
N ALA A 55 -10.81 15.87 -7.36
CA ALA A 55 -9.41 15.44 -7.28
C ALA A 55 -8.71 15.81 -5.96
N ASP A 56 -9.08 16.94 -5.37
CA ASP A 56 -8.53 17.45 -4.12
C ASP A 56 -8.94 16.63 -2.89
N ALA A 57 -9.94 15.75 -3.02
CA ALA A 57 -10.33 14.77 -2.00
C ALA A 57 -9.27 13.67 -1.77
N LEU A 58 -8.37 13.45 -2.73
CA LEU A 58 -7.35 12.39 -2.68
C LEU A 58 -6.11 12.81 -1.89
N SER A 59 -6.04 12.38 -0.63
CA SER A 59 -4.91 12.60 0.27
C SER A 59 -3.88 11.48 0.12
N THR A 60 -2.70 11.84 -0.39
CA THR A 60 -1.55 10.92 -0.55
C THR A 60 -0.29 11.58 0.01
N CYS A 61 0.51 10.82 0.75
CA CYS A 61 1.77 11.31 1.30
C CYS A 61 2.85 11.52 0.22
N TYR A 62 3.91 12.24 0.60
CA TYR A 62 5.22 12.03 0.00
C TYR A 62 5.86 10.82 0.70
N GLN A 63 5.79 9.67 0.03
CA GLN A 63 6.19 8.37 0.59
C GLN A 63 7.70 8.23 0.70
N ILE A 64 8.18 7.85 1.89
CA ILE A 64 9.60 7.81 2.24
C ILE A 64 10.03 6.46 2.85
N HIS A 65 9.20 5.42 2.74
CA HIS A 65 9.47 4.08 3.30
C HIS A 65 9.72 4.14 4.83
N SER A 66 8.94 4.99 5.50
CA SER A 66 8.86 5.14 6.95
C SER A 66 7.73 4.28 7.53
N ALA A 67 7.53 4.39 8.85
CA ALA A 67 6.32 3.91 9.55
C ALA A 67 5.40 5.09 9.96
N VAL A 68 5.57 6.28 9.39
CA VAL A 68 4.79 7.46 9.79
C VAL A 68 3.37 7.35 9.22
N ALA A 69 2.39 7.25 10.12
CA ALA A 69 0.96 7.37 9.83
C ALA A 69 0.46 8.77 10.16
N LEU A 70 -0.30 9.38 9.25
CA LEU A 70 -0.79 10.74 9.37
C LEU A 70 -2.31 10.77 9.38
N LEU A 71 -2.87 11.60 10.27
CA LEU A 71 -4.30 11.90 10.28
C LEU A 71 -4.64 12.92 9.20
N ALA A 72 -5.62 12.60 8.37
CA ALA A 72 -6.26 13.53 7.45
C ALA A 72 -7.65 13.89 7.99
N ASP A 73 -7.75 14.98 8.76
CA ASP A 73 -9.01 15.53 9.26
C ASP A 73 -9.83 16.25 8.16
N GLN A 74 -9.17 16.59 7.06
CA GLN A 74 -9.72 17.18 5.84
C GLN A 74 -8.86 16.77 4.63
N PRO A 75 -9.36 16.95 3.40
CA PRO A 75 -8.55 16.70 2.22
C PRO A 75 -7.30 17.59 2.18
N TRP A 76 -6.17 17.04 1.74
CA TRP A 76 -4.90 17.77 1.71
C TRP A 76 -4.71 18.62 0.44
N GLY A 77 -5.57 18.44 -0.58
CA GLY A 77 -5.40 19.08 -1.88
C GLY A 77 -4.02 18.77 -2.46
N GLU A 78 -3.26 19.82 -2.75
CA GLU A 78 -1.91 19.70 -3.32
C GLU A 78 -0.81 19.33 -2.32
N ARG A 79 -1.07 19.41 -1.01
CA ARG A 79 -0.07 19.11 0.02
C ARG A 79 0.28 17.63 0.00
N ARG A 80 1.58 17.33 0.20
CA ARG A 80 2.13 15.98 0.30
C ARG A 80 3.03 15.86 1.53
N PRO A 81 2.46 15.75 2.75
CA PRO A 81 3.28 15.59 3.94
C PRO A 81 4.11 14.30 3.86
N GLU A 82 5.28 14.31 4.48
CA GLU A 82 6.16 13.14 4.59
C GLU A 82 5.51 12.06 5.46
N GLY A 83 5.35 10.86 4.90
CA GLY A 83 4.81 9.71 5.61
C GLY A 83 4.41 8.59 4.66
N ASP A 84 3.94 7.48 5.22
CA ASP A 84 3.64 6.27 4.44
C ASP A 84 2.25 5.70 4.76
N ALA A 85 1.48 6.30 5.66
CA ALA A 85 0.08 5.97 5.84
C ALA A 85 -0.80 7.21 6.06
N VAL A 86 -2.03 7.14 5.56
CA VAL A 86 -3.08 8.16 5.73
C VAL A 86 -4.25 7.50 6.44
N VAL A 87 -4.70 8.10 7.55
CA VAL A 87 -5.83 7.64 8.36
C VAL A 87 -6.87 8.75 8.44
N THR A 88 -8.15 8.42 8.41
CA THR A 88 -9.22 9.42 8.57
C THR A 88 -10.50 8.84 9.17
N ALA A 89 -11.19 9.67 9.95
CA ALA A 89 -12.59 9.49 10.35
C ALA A 89 -13.52 10.45 9.59
N THR A 90 -12.99 11.32 8.72
CA THR A 90 -13.74 12.40 8.07
C THR A 90 -14.38 11.90 6.77
N PRO A 91 -15.73 11.91 6.65
CA PRO A 91 -16.40 11.53 5.42
C PRO A 91 -15.99 12.42 4.24
N GLY A 92 -15.66 11.78 3.11
CA GLY A 92 -15.31 12.47 1.87
C GLY A 92 -13.81 12.67 1.64
N VAL A 93 -12.97 12.39 2.64
CA VAL A 93 -11.52 12.23 2.44
C VAL A 93 -11.25 10.86 1.80
N ILE A 94 -10.39 10.81 0.79
CA ILE A 94 -9.89 9.56 0.20
C ILE A 94 -8.45 9.36 0.67
N CYS A 95 -8.21 8.32 1.48
CA CYS A 95 -6.86 7.90 1.85
C CYS A 95 -6.24 7.11 0.70
N GLY A 96 -5.08 7.54 0.21
CA GLY A 96 -4.36 6.85 -0.86
C GLY A 96 -2.90 6.55 -0.54
N ALA A 97 -2.43 5.41 -1.06
CA ALA A 97 -1.04 4.99 -1.09
C ALA A 97 -0.67 4.61 -2.53
N LEU A 98 0.49 5.08 -3.00
CA LEU A 98 1.00 4.75 -4.32
C LEU A 98 1.94 3.56 -4.24
N SER A 99 1.90 2.67 -5.24
CA SER A 99 2.83 1.54 -5.30
C SER A 99 3.07 1.06 -6.73
N ALA A 100 4.25 0.49 -6.94
CA ALA A 100 4.62 -0.32 -8.11
C ALA A 100 5.58 -1.43 -7.64
N ASP A 101 5.10 -2.27 -6.71
CA ASP A 101 5.67 -3.52 -6.14
C ASP A 101 5.56 -3.57 -4.62
N CYS A 102 5.63 -2.43 -3.94
CA CYS A 102 5.39 -2.37 -2.50
C CYS A 102 3.94 -2.77 -2.18
N ALA A 103 3.63 -3.17 -0.95
CA ALA A 103 2.28 -3.60 -0.60
C ALA A 103 1.41 -2.41 -0.20
N PRO A 104 0.40 -2.00 -1.00
CA PRO A 104 -0.63 -1.09 -0.51
C PRO A 104 -1.56 -1.84 0.43
N VAL A 105 -1.87 -1.26 1.59
CA VAL A 105 -2.77 -1.85 2.58
C VAL A 105 -3.94 -0.91 2.80
N LEU A 106 -5.16 -1.42 2.69
CA LEU A 106 -6.37 -0.71 3.07
C LEU A 106 -6.92 -1.33 4.36
N ILE A 107 -7.31 -0.49 5.32
CA ILE A 107 -7.84 -0.94 6.62
C ILE A 107 -9.10 -0.13 6.92
N VAL A 108 -10.13 -0.77 7.48
CA VAL A 108 -11.36 -0.11 7.91
C VAL A 108 -11.86 -0.69 9.22
N ASP A 109 -12.29 0.18 10.14
CA ASP A 109 -13.23 -0.21 11.20
C ASP A 109 -14.64 0.25 10.76
N PRO A 110 -15.54 -0.70 10.43
CA PRO A 110 -16.85 -0.39 9.88
C PRO A 110 -17.80 0.25 10.91
N GLU A 111 -17.59 0.01 12.20
CA GLU A 111 -18.42 0.55 13.28
C GLU A 111 -17.94 1.94 13.69
N ALA A 112 -16.63 2.12 13.88
CA ALA A 112 -16.06 3.43 14.22
C ALA A 112 -16.00 4.39 13.02
N ARG A 113 -16.23 3.88 11.80
CA ARG A 113 -16.23 4.65 10.54
C ARG A 113 -14.87 5.31 10.24
N ILE A 114 -13.80 4.58 10.53
CA ILE A 114 -12.43 5.02 10.33
C ILE A 114 -11.80 4.16 9.23
N VAL A 115 -11.10 4.81 8.30
CA VAL A 115 -10.39 4.14 7.21
C VAL A 115 -8.92 4.57 7.17
N ALA A 116 -8.06 3.67 6.69
CA ALA A 116 -6.66 3.94 6.46
C ALA A 116 -6.18 3.36 5.13
N SER A 117 -5.17 4.01 4.55
CA SER A 117 -4.36 3.50 3.45
C SER A 117 -2.89 3.61 3.82
N ALA A 118 -2.13 2.52 3.68
CA ALA A 118 -0.71 2.47 4.00
C ALA A 118 0.13 1.92 2.84
N HIS A 119 1.34 2.44 2.70
CA HIS A 119 2.37 1.99 1.78
C HIS A 119 3.40 1.14 2.54
N ALA A 120 3.30 -0.17 2.41
CA ALA A 120 4.22 -1.13 3.02
C ALA A 120 5.25 -1.63 2.00
N GLY A 121 6.21 -0.78 1.66
CA GLY A 121 7.48 -1.24 1.08
C GLY A 121 8.31 -1.99 2.11
N TRP A 122 9.34 -2.75 1.71
CA TRP A 122 10.08 -3.62 2.65
C TRP A 122 10.59 -2.88 3.90
N GLY A 123 11.13 -1.67 3.72
CA GLY A 123 11.64 -0.87 4.83
C GLY A 123 10.54 -0.32 5.74
N GLY A 124 9.38 0.06 5.18
CA GLY A 124 8.22 0.50 5.96
C GLY A 124 7.53 -0.66 6.66
N ALA A 125 7.43 -1.82 6.00
CA ALA A 125 6.90 -3.04 6.57
C ALA A 125 7.72 -3.50 7.77
N LEU A 126 9.06 -3.55 7.64
CA LEU A 126 9.96 -3.90 8.74
C LEU A 126 9.86 -2.91 9.91
N LYS A 127 9.75 -1.61 9.61
CA LYS A 127 9.55 -0.56 10.63
C LYS A 127 8.15 -0.55 11.25
N GLY A 128 7.20 -1.33 10.72
CA GLY A 128 5.84 -1.44 11.27
C GLY A 128 4.84 -0.39 10.79
N VAL A 129 4.86 0.02 9.52
CA VAL A 129 3.88 1.00 8.98
C VAL A 129 2.42 0.53 9.09
N ALA A 130 2.17 -0.78 8.93
CA ALA A 130 0.83 -1.35 9.11
C ALA A 130 0.37 -1.23 10.57
N ASP A 131 1.27 -1.52 11.50
CA ASP A 131 1.08 -1.38 12.94
C ASP A 131 0.80 0.08 13.32
N SER A 132 1.56 1.02 12.77
CA SER A 132 1.36 2.46 12.99
C SER A 132 0.03 2.95 12.44
N ALA A 133 -0.42 2.43 11.29
CA ALA A 133 -1.75 2.74 10.77
C ALA A 133 -2.86 2.22 11.70
N VAL A 134 -2.74 0.97 12.18
CA VAL A 134 -3.68 0.40 13.16
C VAL A 134 -3.70 1.23 14.45
N ALA A 135 -2.54 1.58 15.00
CA ALA A 135 -2.43 2.41 16.20
C ALA A 135 -3.11 3.79 16.01
N ALA A 136 -2.86 4.47 14.89
CA ALA A 136 -3.50 5.74 14.58
C ALA A 136 -5.03 5.62 14.42
N MET A 137 -5.52 4.49 13.88
CA MET A 137 -6.96 4.22 13.86
C MET A 137 -7.52 4.00 15.28
N VAL A 138 -6.79 3.32 16.16
CA VAL A 138 -7.17 3.10 17.57
C VAL A 138 -7.25 4.42 18.33
N GLU A 139 -6.32 5.34 18.10
CA GLU A 139 -6.35 6.68 18.69
C GLU A 139 -7.64 7.46 18.33
N LEU A 140 -8.24 7.16 17.17
CA LEU A 140 -9.53 7.73 16.74
C LEU A 140 -10.75 6.96 17.27
N GLY A 141 -10.56 5.87 18.01
CA GLY A 141 -11.62 5.06 18.60
C GLY A 141 -11.95 3.78 17.83
N ALA A 142 -11.14 3.38 16.85
CA ALA A 142 -11.25 2.07 16.23
C ALA A 142 -10.83 0.95 17.18
N ARG A 143 -11.24 -0.29 16.86
CA ARG A 143 -10.86 -1.50 17.60
C ARG A 143 -10.26 -2.53 16.65
N PRO A 144 -9.03 -3.03 16.88
CA PRO A 144 -8.37 -3.94 15.95
C PRO A 144 -9.19 -5.20 15.62
N GLU A 145 -9.90 -5.76 16.60
CA GLU A 145 -10.74 -6.95 16.42
C GLU A 145 -11.93 -6.76 15.48
N ARG A 146 -12.33 -5.50 15.22
CA ARG A 146 -13.38 -5.14 14.25
C ARG A 146 -12.82 -4.73 12.90
N MET A 147 -11.50 -4.52 12.80
CA MET A 147 -10.89 -4.04 11.58
C MET A 147 -10.88 -5.12 10.51
N ILE A 148 -11.15 -4.69 9.29
CA ILE A 148 -11.01 -5.50 8.08
C ILE A 148 -9.91 -4.85 7.25
N ALA A 149 -8.93 -5.65 6.82
CA ALA A 149 -7.83 -5.19 6.00
C ALA A 149 -7.74 -5.97 4.69
N ALA A 150 -7.21 -5.31 3.67
CA ALA A 150 -6.81 -5.93 2.42
C ALA A 150 -5.40 -5.47 2.05
N VAL A 151 -4.52 -6.42 1.77
CA VAL A 151 -3.24 -6.19 1.11
C VAL A 151 -3.49 -6.25 -0.39
N GLY A 152 -3.23 -5.16 -1.10
CA GLY A 152 -3.48 -5.06 -2.54
C GLY A 152 -2.43 -5.75 -3.41
N PRO A 153 -2.48 -5.49 -4.72
CA PRO A 153 -1.46 -5.94 -5.67
C PRO A 153 -0.07 -5.45 -5.24
N CYS A 154 0.87 -6.39 -5.14
CA CYS A 154 2.26 -6.12 -4.78
C CYS A 154 3.16 -7.15 -5.43
N ILE A 155 4.48 -7.01 -5.32
CA ILE A 155 5.39 -8.03 -5.83
C ILE A 155 5.19 -9.33 -5.04
N GLY A 156 4.97 -10.43 -5.77
CA GLY A 156 4.65 -11.72 -5.18
C GLY A 156 5.88 -12.49 -4.70
N PRO A 157 5.68 -13.56 -3.90
CA PRO A 157 6.76 -14.36 -3.35
C PRO A 157 7.61 -15.05 -4.43
N ASN A 158 7.05 -15.32 -5.62
CA ASN A 158 7.80 -15.92 -6.72
C ASN A 158 8.61 -14.90 -7.54
N SER A 159 8.43 -13.60 -7.30
CA SER A 159 9.06 -12.52 -8.06
C SER A 159 10.06 -11.70 -7.24
N TYR A 160 9.90 -11.68 -5.91
CA TYR A 160 10.66 -10.79 -5.03
C TYR A 160 11.99 -11.40 -4.55
N GLU A 161 12.94 -11.56 -5.47
CA GLU A 161 14.29 -11.99 -5.11
C GLU A 161 15.11 -10.88 -4.43
N VAL A 162 15.82 -11.24 -3.37
CA VAL A 162 16.67 -10.39 -2.52
C VAL A 162 17.98 -11.11 -2.15
N GLY A 163 18.98 -10.38 -1.65
CA GLY A 163 20.24 -10.96 -1.15
C GLY A 163 20.17 -11.42 0.30
N LEU A 164 21.21 -12.12 0.78
CA LEU A 164 21.31 -12.56 2.17
C LEU A 164 21.33 -11.40 3.17
N GLU A 165 21.92 -10.26 2.79
CA GLU A 165 21.92 -9.06 3.63
C GLU A 165 20.52 -8.53 3.92
N PHE A 166 19.56 -8.82 3.06
CA PHE A 166 18.16 -8.48 3.26
C PHE A 166 17.51 -9.46 4.23
N LEU A 167 17.72 -10.77 4.07
CA LEU A 167 17.28 -11.79 5.02
C LEU A 167 17.79 -11.48 6.44
N ASP A 168 19.08 -11.21 6.57
CA ASP A 168 19.74 -10.96 7.85
C ASP A 168 19.10 -9.78 8.60
N ARG A 169 18.69 -8.73 7.88
CA ARG A 169 17.99 -7.58 8.49
C ARG A 169 16.66 -7.96 9.11
N PHE A 170 15.89 -8.82 8.46
CA PHE A 170 14.58 -9.26 8.96
C PHE A 170 14.73 -10.26 10.12
N VAL A 171 15.69 -11.17 10.04
CA VAL A 171 15.96 -12.15 11.10
C VAL A 171 16.57 -11.49 12.34
N ALA A 172 17.37 -10.44 12.18
CA ALA A 172 17.90 -9.67 13.30
C ALA A 172 16.83 -8.88 14.06
N ASP A 173 15.73 -8.51 13.40
CA ASP A 173 14.56 -7.88 14.03
C ASP A 173 13.70 -8.91 14.78
N ASP A 174 13.40 -10.05 14.13
CA ASP A 174 12.73 -11.20 14.74
C ASP A 174 13.13 -12.48 13.97
N GLU A 175 13.69 -13.47 14.68
CA GLU A 175 14.09 -14.75 14.09
C GLU A 175 12.94 -15.47 13.38
N ALA A 176 11.70 -15.29 13.84
CA ALA A 176 10.51 -15.87 13.21
C ALA A 176 10.28 -15.36 11.78
N ASN A 177 10.87 -14.22 11.41
CA ASN A 177 10.75 -13.67 10.05
C ASN A 177 11.40 -14.55 8.98
N ALA A 178 12.31 -15.46 9.36
CA ALA A 178 12.91 -16.42 8.44
C ALA A 178 11.87 -17.24 7.65
N ARG A 179 10.67 -17.46 8.22
CA ARG A 179 9.57 -18.19 7.57
C ARG A 179 9.01 -17.52 6.31
N PHE A 180 9.27 -16.23 6.11
CA PHE A 180 8.83 -15.48 4.93
C PHE A 180 9.85 -15.49 3.80
N PHE A 181 10.91 -16.30 3.93
CA PHE A 181 11.96 -16.43 2.93
C PHE A 181 12.06 -17.87 2.44
N THR A 182 12.17 -18.03 1.12
CA THR A 182 12.51 -19.31 0.49
C THR A 182 13.80 -19.20 -0.32
N THR A 183 14.37 -20.33 -0.73
CA THR A 183 15.56 -20.35 -1.59
C THR A 183 15.29 -19.62 -2.90
N GLY A 184 16.23 -18.75 -3.32
CA GLY A 184 16.18 -18.05 -4.61
C GLY A 184 16.96 -18.79 -5.71
N ALA A 185 17.35 -18.06 -6.75
CA ALA A 185 18.03 -18.63 -7.92
C ALA A 185 19.45 -19.15 -7.64
N SER A 186 20.08 -18.70 -6.55
CA SER A 186 21.41 -19.14 -6.10
C SER A 186 21.49 -19.19 -4.58
N ASP A 187 22.55 -19.79 -4.03
CA ASP A 187 22.76 -19.91 -2.58
C ASP A 187 22.77 -18.56 -1.85
N ASP A 188 23.22 -17.50 -2.52
CA ASP A 188 23.24 -16.12 -2.00
C ASP A 188 21.93 -15.34 -2.20
N LYS A 189 20.88 -15.99 -2.70
CA LYS A 189 19.58 -15.35 -3.00
C LYS A 189 18.44 -15.98 -2.25
N ARG A 190 17.46 -15.15 -1.90
CA ARG A 190 16.20 -15.56 -1.28
C ARG A 190 15.04 -14.92 -2.00
N LEU A 191 13.90 -15.59 -1.99
CA LEU A 191 12.61 -15.04 -2.38
C LEU A 191 11.88 -14.60 -1.12
N PHE A 192 11.39 -13.36 -1.10
CA PHE A 192 10.72 -12.78 0.06
C PHE A 192 9.20 -12.69 -0.15
N ASP A 193 8.44 -13.25 0.76
CA ASP A 193 6.98 -13.18 0.78
C ASP A 193 6.51 -11.90 1.49
N LEU A 194 6.60 -10.76 0.79
CA LEU A 194 6.12 -9.47 1.27
C LEU A 194 4.63 -9.50 1.69
N PRO A 195 3.67 -10.01 0.89
CA PRO A 195 2.28 -10.00 1.30
C PRO A 195 2.05 -10.84 2.57
N ALA A 196 2.66 -12.03 2.69
CA ALA A 196 2.54 -12.83 3.92
C ALA A 196 3.17 -12.12 5.14
N TYR A 197 4.31 -11.44 4.97
CA TYR A 197 4.91 -10.66 6.04
C TYR A 197 3.97 -9.54 6.52
N VAL A 198 3.39 -8.77 5.60
CA VAL A 198 2.44 -7.69 5.94
C VAL A 198 1.18 -8.22 6.60
N LEU A 199 0.64 -9.36 6.14
CA LEU A 199 -0.50 -10.02 6.79
C LEU A 199 -0.16 -10.44 8.23
N ALA A 200 1.05 -10.94 8.48
CA ALA A 200 1.50 -11.29 9.82
C ALA A 200 1.65 -10.06 10.73
N ARG A 201 2.11 -8.91 10.19
CA ARG A 201 2.14 -7.63 10.92
C ARG A 201 0.73 -7.18 11.33
N LEU A 202 -0.22 -7.23 10.41
CA LEU A 202 -1.63 -6.92 10.69
C LEU A 202 -2.22 -7.83 11.78
N ALA A 203 -1.95 -9.14 11.70
CA ALA A 203 -2.39 -10.11 12.69
C ALA A 203 -1.77 -9.83 14.08
N ALA A 204 -0.47 -9.51 14.13
CA ALA A 204 0.21 -9.13 15.38
C ALA A 204 -0.35 -7.82 15.98
N ALA A 205 -0.83 -6.90 15.14
CA ALA A 205 -1.53 -5.68 15.55
C ALA A 205 -3.00 -5.92 15.97
N GLY A 206 -3.48 -7.17 15.96
CA GLY A 206 -4.83 -7.55 16.40
C GLY A 206 -5.90 -7.53 15.29
N VAL A 207 -5.52 -7.26 14.04
CA VAL A 207 -6.45 -7.31 12.90
C VAL A 207 -6.64 -8.77 12.46
N THR A 208 -7.79 -9.34 12.78
CA THR A 208 -8.07 -10.77 12.55
C THR A 208 -8.65 -11.07 11.17
N GLN A 209 -9.15 -10.05 10.46
CA GLN A 209 -9.71 -10.17 9.12
C GLN A 209 -8.81 -9.45 8.12
N ALA A 210 -7.80 -10.14 7.61
CA ALA A 210 -6.90 -9.60 6.58
C ALA A 210 -6.65 -10.63 5.47
N GLU A 211 -6.69 -10.20 4.21
CA GLU A 211 -6.36 -11.03 3.06
C GLU A 211 -5.48 -10.28 2.05
N TRP A 212 -4.68 -11.02 1.29
CA TRP A 212 -4.00 -10.48 0.12
C TRP A 212 -4.83 -10.75 -1.14
N THR A 213 -4.90 -9.76 -2.03
CA THR A 213 -5.64 -9.88 -3.29
C THR A 213 -5.10 -10.96 -4.25
N GLY A 214 -3.87 -11.43 -4.04
CA GLY A 214 -3.28 -12.51 -4.84
C GLY A 214 -2.61 -12.07 -6.15
N HIS A 215 -2.53 -10.77 -6.42
CA HIS A 215 -1.94 -10.24 -7.65
C HIS A 215 -0.45 -9.90 -7.48
N ASP A 216 0.41 -10.57 -8.26
CA ASP A 216 1.84 -10.28 -8.34
C ASP A 216 2.11 -9.19 -9.38
N THR A 217 2.45 -7.98 -8.95
CA THR A 217 2.68 -6.83 -9.85
C THR A 217 3.83 -7.03 -10.83
N CYS A 218 4.83 -7.86 -10.48
CA CYS A 218 5.97 -8.12 -11.35
C CYS A 218 5.62 -9.12 -12.45
N ALA A 219 4.80 -10.12 -12.15
CA ALA A 219 4.37 -11.14 -13.11
C ALA A 219 3.16 -10.72 -13.94
N ASP A 220 2.25 -9.95 -13.36
CA ASP A 220 1.02 -9.47 -14.00
C ASP A 220 1.28 -8.13 -14.72
N LEU A 221 0.86 -8.07 -16.00
CA LEU A 221 1.07 -6.91 -16.85
C LEU A 221 0.01 -5.83 -16.66
N ASP A 222 -1.08 -6.13 -15.95
CA ASP A 222 -2.11 -5.15 -15.59
C ASP A 222 -1.63 -4.15 -14.52
N PHE A 223 -0.43 -4.33 -13.97
CA PHE A 223 0.15 -3.44 -12.98
C PHE A 223 1.50 -2.89 -13.42
N PHE A 224 1.85 -1.69 -12.93
CA PHE A 224 3.24 -1.22 -12.97
C PHE A 224 4.10 -2.04 -12.00
N SER A 225 5.37 -2.26 -12.36
CA SER A 225 6.35 -2.92 -11.49
C SER A 225 7.71 -2.28 -11.63
N ASN A 226 8.25 -1.82 -10.49
CA ASN A 226 9.60 -1.30 -10.39
C ASN A 226 10.64 -2.38 -10.70
N ARG A 227 10.49 -3.58 -10.13
CA ARG A 227 11.35 -4.73 -10.35
C ARG A 227 11.42 -5.07 -11.83
N ARG A 228 10.29 -5.14 -12.53
CA ARG A 228 10.26 -5.40 -13.96
C ARG A 228 10.95 -4.31 -14.77
N ALA A 229 10.84 -3.05 -14.36
CA ALA A 229 11.50 -1.93 -15.04
C ALA A 229 13.03 -1.97 -14.94
N PHE A 230 13.59 -2.58 -13.88
CA PHE A 230 15.04 -2.68 -13.65
C PHE A 230 15.66 -4.06 -13.93
N LYS A 231 14.85 -5.10 -14.16
CA LYS A 231 15.30 -6.38 -14.72
C LYS A 231 15.69 -6.15 -16.19
N ARG A 232 16.95 -5.82 -16.44
CA ARG A 232 17.58 -5.89 -17.78
C ARG A 232 18.48 -7.11 -17.86
#